data_AF-A0A662SKL5-F1
#
_entry.id   AF-A0A662SKL5-F1
#
_cell.length_a   1.000
_cell.length_b   1.000
_cell.length_c   1.000
_cell.angle_alpha   90.00
_cell.angle_beta   90.00
_cell.angle_gamma   90.00
#
_symmetry.space_group_name_H-M   'P 1'
#
loop_
_entity.id
_entity.type
_entity.pdbx_description
1 polymer ?
#
loop_
_entity_poly.entity_id
_entity_poly.type
_entity_poly.pdbx_seq_one_letter_code
_entity_poly.pdbx_strand_id
1 'polypeptide(L)'
;MESIRELNRIDIEISNLKMKLESSLKIQRNVRKLLEDNKLLLTQIEKTWDFINQSDIEAPFIKELIDKNTYLLRSIEEKEVEIDISNIRDDMAALEVMKKELLEFLEIVDQIKAFILRLRKAEKLLPKVLRTCLILDSMVGKGTFETVYYSLAQKLNSVRQDRTMKSADQFKEKSAELKVVEDLMIKLVDIGKLVREISRADSELKTLAGINEWKKEIRLITPSETPDKRIELVLSYLKEVSEKLQTWKQKIDDAKKMYPLWKNRVVKELSADTGVSLEQISSIPQEWKEWVVKRLMKEGVVEEREGFFFLRKKSSELKRNMMREELRDMTLRIRKKIEEIHRLPSLKEKEKKVLEGIIIKLENIEDKIELIEDENDYENIKEEIGKLKGVLEVFIVEIKGGVPD
;
A
#
# COMPACT_ATOMS: atom_id res chain seq x y z
N MET A 1 -88.29 9.73 6.76
CA MET A 1 -87.23 9.70 7.79
C MET A 1 -86.56 8.33 7.89
N GLU A 2 -87.31 7.24 7.77
CA GLU A 2 -86.80 5.87 7.82
C GLU A 2 -85.84 5.54 6.65
N SER A 3 -86.22 5.90 5.42
CA SER A 3 -85.38 5.71 4.22
C SER A 3 -84.05 6.49 4.25
N ILE A 4 -83.98 7.61 4.98
CA ILE A 4 -82.74 8.40 5.15
C ILE A 4 -81.79 7.70 6.14
N ARG A 5 -82.32 7.02 7.16
CA ARG A 5 -81.51 6.24 8.11
C ARG A 5 -80.93 4.99 7.45
N GLU A 6 -81.69 4.35 6.56
CA GLU A 6 -81.20 3.20 5.78
C GLU A 6 -80.11 3.61 4.78
N LEU A 7 -80.28 4.74 4.07
CA LEU A 7 -79.24 5.30 3.21
C LEU A 7 -77.95 5.60 3.98
N ASN A 8 -78.05 6.24 5.15
CA ASN A 8 -76.89 6.50 6.00
C ASN A 8 -76.20 5.20 6.48
N ARG A 9 -76.96 4.13 6.75
CA ARG A 9 -76.39 2.83 7.12
C ARG A 9 -75.64 2.18 5.97
N ILE A 10 -76.23 2.22 4.76
CA ILE A 10 -75.59 1.72 3.54
C ILE A 10 -74.30 2.49 3.24
N ASP A 11 -74.29 3.82 3.39
CA ASP A 11 -73.10 4.64 3.16
C ASP A 11 -71.96 4.31 4.15
N ILE A 12 -72.29 4.02 5.41
CA ILE A 12 -71.32 3.55 6.42
C ILE A 12 -70.78 2.16 6.05
N GLU A 13 -71.64 1.23 5.63
CA GLU A 13 -71.23 -0.11 5.19
C GLU A 13 -70.34 -0.07 3.95
N ILE A 14 -70.69 0.76 2.94
CA ILE A 14 -69.87 0.99 1.75
C ILE A 14 -68.51 1.58 2.12
N SER A 15 -68.48 2.55 3.04
CA SER A 15 -67.23 3.16 3.51
C SER A 15 -66.34 2.15 4.23
N ASN A 16 -66.93 1.28 5.06
CA ASN A 16 -66.21 0.20 5.73
C ASN A 16 -65.67 -0.85 4.75
N LEU A 17 -66.44 -1.21 3.71
CA LEU A 17 -66.00 -2.12 2.65
C LEU A 17 -64.85 -1.52 1.83
N LYS A 18 -64.91 -0.22 1.49
CA LYS A 18 -63.82 0.48 0.80
C LYS A 18 -62.53 0.48 1.62
N MET A 19 -62.60 0.80 2.92
CA MET A 19 -61.42 0.75 3.80
C MET A 19 -60.82 -0.65 3.91
N LYS A 20 -61.65 -1.70 4.00
CA LYS A 20 -61.18 -3.10 4.00
C LYS A 20 -60.51 -3.50 2.69
N LEU A 21 -61.08 -3.07 1.55
CA LEU A 21 -60.52 -3.33 0.23
C LEU A 21 -59.17 -2.63 0.04
N GLU A 22 -59.06 -1.36 0.40
CA GLU A 22 -57.78 -0.61 0.33
C GLU A 22 -56.69 -1.24 1.21
N SER A 23 -57.05 -1.66 2.43
CA SER A 23 -56.14 -2.38 3.33
C SER A 23 -55.70 -3.72 2.73
N SER A 24 -56.63 -4.50 2.17
CA SER A 24 -56.32 -5.78 1.51
C SER A 24 -55.41 -5.61 0.29
N LEU A 25 -55.67 -4.62 -0.58
CA LEU A 25 -54.83 -4.30 -1.73
C LEU A 25 -53.42 -3.86 -1.31
N LYS A 26 -53.29 -3.11 -0.21
CA LYS A 26 -51.99 -2.71 0.34
C LYS A 26 -51.20 -3.92 0.83
N ILE A 27 -51.84 -4.83 1.55
CA ILE A 27 -51.20 -6.06 2.03
C ILE A 27 -50.79 -6.93 0.84
N GLN A 28 -51.64 -7.08 -0.18
CA GLN A 28 -51.31 -7.85 -1.39
C GLN A 28 -50.08 -7.27 -2.12
N ARG A 29 -49.95 -5.94 -2.23
CA ARG A 29 -48.74 -5.31 -2.79
C ARG A 29 -47.49 -5.62 -1.95
N ASN A 30 -47.61 -5.62 -0.62
CA ASN A 30 -46.50 -5.94 0.27
C ASN A 30 -46.07 -7.41 0.15
N VAL A 31 -47.03 -8.33 0.09
CA VAL A 31 -46.77 -9.77 -0.11
C VAL A 31 -46.04 -10.00 -1.44
N ARG A 32 -46.53 -9.42 -2.54
CA ARG A 32 -45.84 -9.50 -3.84
C ARG A 32 -44.41 -8.97 -3.80
N LYS A 33 -44.20 -7.83 -3.15
CA LYS A 33 -42.85 -7.26 -2.99
C LYS A 33 -41.94 -8.18 -2.18
N LEU A 34 -42.44 -8.75 -1.09
CA LEU A 34 -41.67 -9.69 -0.26
C LEU A 34 -41.36 -11.00 -1.01
N LEU A 35 -42.30 -11.49 -1.83
CA LEU A 35 -42.06 -12.64 -2.72
C LEU A 35 -40.94 -12.34 -3.72
N GLU A 36 -40.97 -11.18 -4.38
CA GLU A 36 -39.91 -10.76 -5.31
C GLU A 36 -38.55 -10.60 -4.62
N ASP A 37 -38.51 -9.95 -3.45
CA ASP A 37 -37.30 -9.78 -2.65
C ASP A 37 -36.70 -11.15 -2.24
N ASN A 38 -37.54 -12.08 -1.76
CA ASN A 38 -37.10 -13.40 -1.32
C ASN A 38 -36.62 -14.26 -2.49
N LYS A 39 -37.27 -14.19 -3.65
CA LYS A 39 -36.79 -14.84 -4.89
C LYS A 39 -35.41 -14.33 -5.29
N LEU A 40 -35.21 -13.01 -5.24
CA LEU A 40 -33.92 -12.41 -5.60
C LEU A 40 -32.81 -12.90 -4.66
N LEU A 41 -33.07 -12.91 -3.35
CA LEU A 41 -32.12 -13.42 -2.35
C LEU A 41 -31.82 -14.90 -2.58
N LEU A 42 -32.85 -15.73 -2.83
CA LEU A 42 -32.66 -17.15 -3.10
C LEU A 42 -31.83 -17.38 -4.36
N THR A 43 -32.08 -16.65 -5.45
CA THR A 43 -31.27 -16.74 -6.68
C THR A 43 -29.82 -16.31 -6.45
N GLN A 44 -29.55 -15.33 -5.58
CA GLN A 44 -28.18 -14.95 -5.21
C GLN A 44 -27.49 -16.08 -4.43
N ILE A 45 -28.19 -16.68 -3.48
CA ILE A 45 -27.73 -17.82 -2.70
C ILE A 45 -27.43 -19.02 -3.62
N GLU A 46 -28.33 -19.36 -4.54
CA GLU A 46 -28.16 -20.44 -5.52
C GLU A 46 -26.92 -20.23 -6.40
N LYS A 47 -26.70 -19.02 -6.91
CA LYS A 47 -25.51 -18.70 -7.71
C LYS A 47 -24.21 -18.90 -6.94
N THR A 48 -24.19 -18.50 -5.66
CA THR A 48 -22.99 -18.71 -4.84
C THR A 48 -22.85 -20.17 -4.42
N TRP A 49 -23.96 -20.87 -4.20
CA TRP A 49 -23.97 -22.32 -3.99
C TRP A 49 -23.41 -23.09 -5.19
N ASP A 50 -23.75 -22.73 -6.43
CA ASP A 50 -23.19 -23.36 -7.62
C ASP A 50 -21.65 -23.24 -7.66
N PHE A 51 -21.11 -22.08 -7.27
CA PHE A 51 -19.67 -21.89 -7.13
C PHE A 51 -19.07 -22.80 -6.04
N ILE A 52 -19.76 -22.95 -4.90
CA ILE A 52 -19.35 -23.83 -3.81
C ILE A 52 -19.38 -25.30 -4.26
N ASN A 53 -20.43 -25.72 -4.96
CA ASN A 53 -20.62 -27.08 -5.44
C ASN A 53 -19.63 -27.47 -6.55
N GLN A 54 -19.08 -26.49 -7.28
CA GLN A 54 -17.95 -26.68 -8.19
C GLN A 54 -16.58 -26.76 -7.48
N SER A 55 -16.55 -26.61 -6.15
CA SER A 55 -15.35 -26.76 -5.33
C SER A 55 -15.32 -28.13 -4.64
N ASP A 56 -14.16 -28.52 -4.10
CA ASP A 56 -14.00 -29.74 -3.31
C ASP A 56 -14.64 -29.65 -1.90
N ILE A 57 -15.46 -28.64 -1.63
CA ILE A 57 -16.05 -28.37 -0.31
C ILE A 57 -17.54 -28.67 -0.34
N GLU A 58 -17.99 -29.49 0.60
CA GLU A 58 -19.39 -29.85 0.79
C GLU A 58 -19.96 -29.12 2.02
N ALA A 59 -21.04 -28.37 1.81
CA ALA A 59 -21.80 -27.73 2.87
C ALA A 59 -23.28 -28.16 2.77
N PRO A 60 -23.62 -29.40 3.16
CA PRO A 60 -24.95 -29.99 2.94
C PRO A 60 -26.10 -29.19 3.58
N PHE A 61 -25.85 -28.50 4.69
CA PHE A 61 -26.83 -27.61 5.32
C PHE A 61 -27.28 -26.46 4.40
N ILE A 62 -26.45 -26.06 3.43
CA ILE A 62 -26.82 -25.02 2.47
C ILE A 62 -27.92 -25.50 1.54
N LYS A 63 -27.76 -26.71 1.03
CA LYS A 63 -28.71 -27.32 0.10
C LYS A 63 -30.06 -27.54 0.79
N GLU A 64 -30.05 -28.04 2.02
CA GLU A 64 -31.27 -28.24 2.81
C GLU A 64 -32.05 -26.93 3.01
N LEU A 65 -31.34 -25.82 3.25
CA LEU A 65 -31.95 -24.49 3.40
C LEU A 65 -32.49 -23.94 2.06
N ILE A 66 -31.77 -24.13 0.96
CA ILE A 66 -32.26 -23.77 -0.39
C ILE A 66 -33.55 -24.55 -0.69
N ASP A 67 -33.55 -25.86 -0.46
CA ASP A 67 -34.69 -26.74 -0.74
C ASP A 67 -35.92 -26.34 0.11
N LYS A 68 -35.72 -26.09 1.42
CA LYS A 68 -36.78 -25.63 2.34
C LYS A 68 -37.39 -24.30 1.88
N ASN A 69 -36.57 -23.30 1.56
CA ASN A 69 -37.06 -21.98 1.18
C ASN A 69 -37.70 -21.97 -0.21
N THR A 70 -37.19 -22.78 -1.15
CA THR A 70 -37.80 -22.99 -2.47
C THR A 70 -39.20 -23.59 -2.34
N TYR A 71 -39.37 -24.59 -1.47
CA TYR A 71 -40.67 -25.21 -1.21
C TYR A 71 -41.66 -24.20 -0.59
N LEU A 72 -41.23 -23.43 0.41
CA LEU A 72 -42.07 -22.43 1.06
C LEU A 72 -42.51 -21.32 0.10
N LEU A 73 -41.62 -20.83 -0.77
CA LEU A 73 -41.98 -19.85 -1.80
C LEU A 73 -43.05 -20.39 -2.75
N ARG A 74 -42.86 -21.61 -3.27
CA ARG A 74 -43.84 -22.26 -4.16
C ARG A 74 -45.19 -22.44 -3.47
N SER A 75 -45.19 -22.85 -2.20
CA SER A 75 -46.44 -23.06 -1.45
C SER A 75 -47.24 -21.77 -1.26
N ILE A 76 -46.55 -20.63 -1.03
CA ILE A 76 -47.21 -19.33 -0.89
C ILE A 76 -47.74 -18.84 -2.25
N GLU A 77 -46.98 -19.04 -3.32
CA GLU A 77 -47.42 -18.70 -4.69
C GLU A 77 -48.64 -19.50 -5.14
N GLU A 78 -48.69 -20.79 -4.84
CA GLU A 78 -49.82 -21.67 -5.18
C GLU A 78 -51.10 -21.28 -4.41
N LYS A 79 -50.95 -20.74 -3.18
CA LYS A 79 -52.06 -20.25 -2.35
C LYS A 79 -52.60 -18.88 -2.75
N GLU A 80 -51.83 -18.06 -3.46
CA GLU A 80 -52.32 -16.75 -3.97
C GLU A 80 -53.51 -16.85 -4.94
N VAL A 81 -53.93 -18.08 -5.32
CA VAL A 81 -55.11 -18.35 -6.16
C VAL A 81 -56.43 -18.31 -5.36
N GLU A 82 -56.42 -18.43 -4.01
CA GLU A 82 -57.62 -18.36 -3.16
C GLU A 82 -57.57 -17.15 -2.21
N ILE A 83 -58.42 -16.14 -2.46
CA ILE A 83 -58.41 -14.85 -1.75
C ILE A 83 -59.09 -14.99 -0.38
N ASP A 84 -58.34 -15.42 0.63
CA ASP A 84 -58.73 -15.32 2.05
C ASP A 84 -57.78 -14.37 2.82
N ILE A 85 -58.34 -13.33 3.43
CA ILE A 85 -57.60 -12.23 4.07
C ILE A 85 -56.80 -12.71 5.31
N SER A 86 -57.25 -13.77 6.02
CA SER A 86 -56.47 -14.34 7.12
C SER A 86 -55.19 -15.02 6.61
N ASN A 87 -55.27 -15.73 5.49
CA ASN A 87 -54.12 -16.42 4.90
C ASN A 87 -53.04 -15.44 4.44
N ILE A 88 -53.44 -14.29 3.88
CA ILE A 88 -52.52 -13.26 3.40
C ILE A 88 -51.64 -12.68 4.53
N ARG A 89 -52.17 -12.54 5.75
CA ARG A 89 -51.38 -12.01 6.88
C ARG A 89 -50.35 -13.02 7.38
N ASP A 90 -50.73 -14.29 7.46
CA ASP A 90 -49.83 -15.37 7.86
C ASP A 90 -48.74 -15.58 6.81
N ASP A 91 -49.09 -15.50 5.52
CA ASP A 91 -48.13 -15.55 4.42
C ASP A 91 -47.15 -14.36 4.46
N MET A 92 -47.63 -13.14 4.76
CA MET A 92 -46.75 -11.98 4.93
C MET A 92 -45.75 -12.16 6.08
N ALA A 93 -46.20 -12.66 7.23
CA ALA A 93 -45.33 -12.93 8.37
C ALA A 93 -44.31 -14.03 8.05
N ALA A 94 -44.74 -15.10 7.35
CA ALA A 94 -43.85 -16.16 6.88
C ALA A 94 -42.78 -15.63 5.91
N LEU A 95 -43.15 -14.74 4.98
CA LEU A 95 -42.22 -14.13 4.04
C LEU A 95 -41.23 -13.17 4.71
N GLU A 96 -41.64 -12.43 5.75
CA GLU A 96 -40.74 -11.58 6.54
C GLU A 96 -39.71 -12.42 7.32
N VAL A 97 -40.15 -13.51 7.94
CA VAL A 97 -39.26 -14.47 8.62
C VAL A 97 -38.29 -15.09 7.62
N MET A 98 -38.79 -15.56 6.48
CA MET A 98 -37.98 -16.10 5.39
C MET A 98 -36.94 -15.08 4.90
N LYS A 99 -37.33 -13.82 4.70
CA LYS A 99 -36.41 -12.76 4.25
C LYS A 99 -35.24 -12.60 5.22
N LYS A 100 -35.52 -12.62 6.52
CA LYS A 100 -34.50 -12.55 7.56
C LYS A 100 -33.59 -13.78 7.52
N GLU A 101 -34.16 -14.98 7.44
CA GLU A 101 -33.39 -16.23 7.30
C GLU A 101 -32.48 -16.21 6.06
N LEU A 102 -32.99 -15.79 4.90
CA LEU A 102 -32.23 -15.70 3.65
C LEU A 102 -31.11 -14.65 3.70
N LEU A 103 -31.31 -13.51 4.38
CA LEU A 103 -30.26 -12.51 4.54
C LEU A 103 -29.11 -13.01 5.42
N GLU A 104 -29.42 -13.60 6.58
CA GLU A 104 -28.40 -14.22 7.44
C GLU A 104 -27.67 -15.34 6.70
N PHE A 105 -28.39 -16.07 5.85
CA PHE A 105 -27.83 -17.17 5.08
C PHE A 105 -26.93 -16.72 3.92
N LEU A 106 -27.28 -15.63 3.25
CA LEU A 106 -26.44 -15.03 2.22
C LEU A 106 -25.06 -14.66 2.78
N GLU A 107 -25.00 -14.12 4.00
CA GLU A 107 -23.72 -13.84 4.68
C GLU A 107 -22.88 -15.10 4.90
N ILE A 108 -23.50 -16.20 5.34
CA ILE A 108 -22.80 -17.48 5.56
C ILE A 108 -22.25 -18.03 4.23
N VAL A 109 -23.07 -17.99 3.18
CA VAL A 109 -22.71 -18.48 1.85
C VAL A 109 -21.54 -17.67 1.25
N ASP A 110 -21.54 -16.35 1.42
CA ASP A 110 -20.42 -15.49 1.01
C ASP A 110 -19.15 -15.75 1.83
N GLN A 111 -19.28 -16.01 3.14
CA GLN A 111 -18.13 -16.39 3.96
C GLN A 111 -17.53 -17.72 3.49
N ILE A 112 -18.34 -18.70 3.09
CA ILE A 112 -17.86 -19.99 2.56
C ILE A 112 -17.17 -19.81 1.22
N LYS A 113 -17.70 -18.97 0.34
CA LYS A 113 -17.02 -18.58 -0.90
C LYS A 113 -15.65 -17.96 -0.60
N ALA A 114 -15.58 -17.03 0.35
CA ALA A 114 -14.31 -16.42 0.75
C ALA A 114 -13.33 -17.45 1.33
N PHE A 115 -13.82 -18.42 2.11
CA PHE A 115 -13.06 -19.55 2.62
C PHE A 115 -12.45 -20.40 1.48
N ILE A 116 -13.23 -20.78 0.48
CA ILE A 116 -12.74 -21.54 -0.69
C ILE A 116 -11.62 -20.77 -1.40
N LEU A 117 -11.82 -19.48 -1.63
CA LEU A 117 -10.82 -18.63 -2.28
C LEU A 117 -9.54 -18.52 -1.45
N ARG A 118 -9.68 -18.40 -0.12
CA ARG A 118 -8.56 -18.40 0.82
C ARG A 118 -7.81 -19.73 0.79
N LEU A 119 -8.51 -20.86 0.79
CA LEU A 119 -7.91 -22.19 0.75
C LEU A 119 -7.07 -22.36 -0.52
N ARG A 120 -7.65 -22.05 -1.68
CA ARG A 120 -6.95 -22.07 -2.98
C ARG A 120 -5.72 -21.17 -2.99
N LYS A 121 -5.78 -20.01 -2.32
CA LYS A 121 -4.64 -19.09 -2.22
C LYS A 121 -3.54 -19.66 -1.31
N ALA A 122 -3.89 -20.24 -0.16
CA ALA A 122 -2.94 -20.90 0.73
C ALA A 122 -2.23 -22.08 0.03
N GLU A 123 -2.96 -22.91 -0.71
CA GLU A 123 -2.39 -24.01 -1.51
C GLU A 123 -1.38 -23.49 -2.55
N LYS A 124 -1.71 -22.42 -3.27
CA LYS A 124 -0.78 -21.78 -4.23
C LYS A 124 0.45 -21.16 -3.55
N LEU A 125 0.35 -20.76 -2.28
CA LEU A 125 1.46 -20.20 -1.51
C LEU A 125 2.40 -21.30 -0.98
N LEU A 126 1.91 -22.52 -0.76
CA LEU A 126 2.65 -23.61 -0.12
C LEU A 126 4.05 -23.87 -0.75
N PRO A 127 4.23 -23.93 -2.08
CA PRO A 127 5.55 -24.11 -2.68
C PRO A 127 6.50 -22.92 -2.43
N LYS A 128 5.96 -21.70 -2.36
CA LYS A 128 6.75 -20.50 -2.05
C LYS A 128 7.18 -20.47 -0.58
N VAL A 129 6.33 -20.97 0.32
CA VAL A 129 6.65 -21.13 1.74
C VAL A 129 7.77 -22.15 1.90
N LEU A 130 7.67 -23.33 1.27
CA LEU A 130 8.74 -24.34 1.32
C LEU A 130 10.09 -23.77 0.88
N ARG A 131 10.14 -23.13 -0.29
CA ARG A 131 11.37 -22.50 -0.80
C ARG A 131 11.92 -21.47 0.18
N THR A 132 11.05 -20.67 0.78
CA THR A 132 11.43 -19.67 1.77
C THR A 132 12.00 -20.31 3.03
N CYS A 133 11.34 -21.32 3.58
CA CYS A 133 11.79 -22.05 4.75
C CYS A 133 13.17 -22.69 4.53
N LEU A 134 13.40 -23.33 3.38
CA LEU A 134 14.70 -23.92 3.03
C LEU A 134 15.82 -22.86 2.94
N ILE A 135 15.51 -21.68 2.38
CA ILE A 135 16.46 -20.56 2.33
C ILE A 135 16.78 -20.07 3.74
N LEU A 136 15.76 -19.87 4.59
CA LEU A 136 15.95 -19.42 5.96
C LEU A 136 16.80 -20.43 6.75
N ASP A 137 16.48 -21.72 6.66
CA ASP A 137 17.26 -22.78 7.30
C ASP A 137 18.72 -22.81 6.83
N SER A 138 18.97 -22.60 5.52
CA SER A 138 20.34 -22.52 5.00
C SER A 138 21.14 -21.33 5.56
N MET A 139 20.45 -20.25 5.94
CA MET A 139 21.08 -19.01 6.40
C MET A 139 21.31 -18.97 7.90
N VAL A 140 20.39 -19.56 8.69
CA VAL A 140 20.39 -19.43 10.15
C VAL A 140 20.64 -20.75 10.88
N GLY A 141 20.42 -21.92 10.28
CA GLY A 141 20.59 -23.22 10.93
C GLY A 141 19.51 -24.19 10.45
N LYS A 142 19.85 -25.48 10.28
CA LYS A 142 18.99 -26.45 9.61
C LYS A 142 17.79 -26.88 10.48
N GLY A 143 16.62 -27.03 9.86
CA GLY A 143 15.48 -27.82 10.35
C GLY A 143 14.37 -27.06 11.07
N THR A 144 14.61 -25.83 11.53
CA THR A 144 13.60 -25.06 12.28
C THR A 144 12.44 -24.64 11.39
N PHE A 145 12.72 -23.99 10.26
CA PHE A 145 11.69 -23.49 9.34
C PHE A 145 11.08 -24.60 8.50
N GLU A 146 11.83 -25.66 8.20
CA GLU A 146 11.29 -26.87 7.58
C GLU A 146 10.22 -27.52 8.48
N THR A 147 10.46 -27.59 9.79
CA THR A 147 9.44 -28.11 10.73
C THR A 147 8.19 -27.22 10.76
N VAL A 148 8.36 -25.89 10.75
CA VAL A 148 7.22 -24.95 10.64
C VAL A 148 6.45 -25.17 9.34
N TYR A 149 7.15 -25.40 8.23
CA TYR A 149 6.51 -25.74 6.96
C TYR A 149 5.69 -27.03 7.05
N TYR A 150 6.23 -28.11 7.63
CA TYR A 150 5.48 -29.36 7.76
C TYR A 150 4.24 -29.20 8.64
N SER A 151 4.34 -28.45 9.75
CA SER A 151 3.16 -28.15 10.59
C SER A 151 2.09 -27.35 9.82
N LEU A 152 2.49 -26.35 9.03
CA LEU A 152 1.57 -25.58 8.19
C LEU A 152 0.94 -26.45 7.09
N ALA A 153 1.72 -27.29 6.43
CA ALA A 153 1.24 -28.20 5.41
C ALA A 153 0.25 -29.23 5.98
N GLN A 154 0.53 -29.74 7.18
CA GLN A 154 -0.36 -30.66 7.88
C GLN A 154 -1.69 -29.99 8.26
N LYS A 155 -1.67 -28.77 8.81
CA LYS A 155 -2.91 -28.02 9.10
C LYS A 155 -3.70 -27.65 7.86
N LEU A 156 -3.01 -27.24 6.78
CA LEU A 156 -3.69 -26.99 5.52
C LEU A 156 -4.34 -28.26 4.97
N ASN A 157 -3.65 -29.40 5.10
CA ASN A 157 -4.20 -30.70 4.73
C ASN A 157 -5.37 -31.14 5.61
N SER A 158 -5.37 -30.86 6.92
CA SER A 158 -6.51 -31.20 7.79
C SER A 158 -7.73 -30.39 7.41
N VAL A 159 -7.56 -29.09 7.16
CA VAL A 159 -8.62 -28.21 6.64
C VAL A 159 -9.13 -28.70 5.27
N ARG A 160 -8.24 -29.27 4.44
CA ARG A 160 -8.59 -29.85 3.13
C ARG A 160 -9.29 -31.21 3.21
N GLN A 161 -8.90 -32.06 4.16
CA GLN A 161 -9.45 -33.42 4.30
C GLN A 161 -10.83 -33.40 4.91
N ASP A 162 -11.09 -32.47 5.82
CA ASP A 162 -12.39 -32.26 6.42
C ASP A 162 -13.28 -31.42 5.46
N ARG A 163 -13.57 -32.00 4.29
CA ARG A 163 -14.28 -31.38 3.15
C ARG A 163 -15.75 -31.07 3.44
N THR A 164 -16.33 -31.74 4.43
CA THR A 164 -17.76 -31.62 4.75
C THR A 164 -17.94 -30.75 6.00
N MET A 165 -18.65 -29.64 5.85
CA MET A 165 -19.04 -28.76 6.95
C MET A 165 -20.49 -29.03 7.30
N LYS A 166 -20.74 -29.65 8.45
CA LYS A 166 -22.08 -30.07 8.87
C LYS A 166 -22.89 -28.94 9.50
N SER A 167 -22.25 -27.87 9.97
CA SER A 167 -22.90 -26.73 10.59
C SER A 167 -22.15 -25.41 10.35
N ALA A 168 -22.82 -24.28 10.60
CA ALA A 168 -22.23 -22.95 10.53
C ALA A 168 -21.12 -22.74 11.57
N ASP A 169 -21.23 -23.33 12.76
CA ASP A 169 -20.21 -23.21 13.80
C ASP A 169 -18.92 -23.96 13.44
N GLN A 170 -19.05 -25.18 12.88
CA GLN A 170 -17.91 -25.93 12.36
C GLN A 170 -17.21 -25.17 11.22
N PHE A 171 -17.97 -24.46 10.38
CA PHE A 171 -17.43 -23.58 9.36
C PHE A 171 -16.63 -22.41 9.96
N LYS A 172 -17.16 -21.72 10.97
CA LYS A 172 -16.50 -20.59 11.62
C LYS A 172 -15.15 -20.98 12.22
N GLU A 173 -15.10 -22.13 12.90
CA GLU A 173 -13.86 -22.68 13.49
C GLU A 173 -12.80 -22.93 12.40
N LYS A 174 -13.13 -23.72 11.37
CA LYS A 174 -12.23 -24.00 10.25
C LYS A 174 -11.78 -22.73 9.52
N SER A 175 -12.67 -21.76 9.38
CA SER A 175 -12.36 -20.48 8.72
C SER A 175 -11.36 -19.65 9.53
N ALA A 176 -11.48 -19.66 10.85
CA ALA A 176 -10.49 -19.04 11.74
C ALA A 176 -9.13 -19.74 11.65
N GLU A 177 -9.11 -21.08 11.68
CA GLU A 177 -7.88 -21.87 11.54
C GLU A 177 -7.17 -21.59 10.21
N LEU A 178 -7.90 -21.62 9.09
CA LEU A 178 -7.35 -21.35 7.77
C LEU A 178 -6.78 -19.94 7.66
N LYS A 179 -7.42 -18.95 8.30
CA LYS A 179 -6.92 -17.58 8.34
C LYS A 179 -5.57 -17.50 9.05
N VAL A 180 -5.43 -18.14 10.21
CA VAL A 180 -4.17 -18.20 10.98
C VAL A 180 -3.05 -18.85 10.14
N VAL A 181 -3.37 -19.96 9.45
CA VAL A 181 -2.41 -20.65 8.57
C VAL A 181 -2.00 -19.76 7.39
N GLU A 182 -2.95 -19.11 6.71
CA GLU A 182 -2.66 -18.21 5.59
C GLU A 182 -1.77 -17.03 6.02
N ASP A 183 -2.11 -16.38 7.14
CA ASP A 183 -1.35 -15.24 7.67
C ASP A 183 0.09 -15.62 8.00
N LEU A 184 0.30 -16.83 8.57
CA LEU A 184 1.64 -17.39 8.80
C LEU A 184 2.42 -17.58 7.50
N MET A 185 1.79 -18.19 6.50
CA MET A 185 2.41 -18.46 5.22
C MET A 185 2.85 -17.17 4.52
N ILE A 186 2.00 -16.13 4.56
CA ILE A 186 2.31 -14.81 3.98
C ILE A 186 3.51 -14.18 4.71
N LYS A 187 3.48 -14.13 6.05
CA LYS A 187 4.57 -13.55 6.85
C LYS A 187 5.90 -14.25 6.62
N LEU A 188 5.91 -15.59 6.57
CA LEU A 188 7.11 -16.36 6.28
C LEU A 188 7.70 -15.97 4.92
N VAL A 189 6.86 -15.90 3.89
CA VAL A 189 7.30 -15.49 2.54
C VAL A 189 7.88 -14.08 2.54
N ASP A 190 7.27 -13.14 3.26
CA ASP A 190 7.75 -11.76 3.32
C ASP A 190 9.06 -11.63 4.09
N ILE A 191 9.23 -12.33 5.21
CA ILE A 191 10.51 -12.45 5.91
C ILE A 191 11.57 -13.03 4.98
N GLY A 192 11.24 -14.08 4.22
CA GLY A 192 12.16 -14.66 3.25
C GLY A 192 12.59 -13.72 2.12
N LYS A 193 11.77 -12.72 1.76
CA LYS A 193 12.15 -11.66 0.81
C LYS A 193 13.07 -10.66 1.50
N LEU A 194 12.68 -10.14 2.66
CA LEU A 194 13.45 -9.16 3.42
C LEU A 194 14.85 -9.69 3.76
N VAL A 195 14.93 -10.93 4.23
CA VAL A 195 16.20 -11.60 4.54
C VAL A 195 17.10 -11.71 3.30
N ARG A 196 16.54 -12.04 2.13
CA ARG A 196 17.32 -12.11 0.89
C ARG A 196 17.86 -10.74 0.47
N GLU A 197 17.06 -9.70 0.59
CA GLU A 197 17.46 -8.33 0.25
C GLU A 197 18.51 -7.80 1.21
N ILE A 198 18.32 -7.99 2.51
CA ILE A 198 19.31 -7.65 3.55
C ILE A 198 20.59 -8.44 3.33
N SER A 199 20.50 -9.75 3.07
CA SER A 199 21.68 -10.60 2.84
C SER A 199 22.52 -10.11 1.65
N ARG A 200 21.87 -9.62 0.59
CA ARG A 200 22.51 -9.04 -0.60
C ARG A 200 23.05 -7.62 -0.41
N ALA A 201 22.67 -6.92 0.66
CA ALA A 201 23.23 -5.61 0.95
C ALA A 201 24.73 -5.70 1.26
N ASP A 202 25.45 -4.60 1.02
CA ASP A 202 26.86 -4.48 1.36
C ASP A 202 27.09 -4.81 2.85
N SER A 203 28.15 -5.55 3.17
CA SER A 203 28.51 -5.90 4.56
C SER A 203 28.67 -4.67 5.44
N GLU A 204 29.26 -3.60 4.92
CA GLU A 204 29.49 -2.36 5.66
C GLU A 204 28.16 -1.65 5.96
N LEU A 205 27.23 -1.63 5.00
CA LEU A 205 25.87 -1.10 5.21
C LEU A 205 25.10 -1.87 6.29
N LYS A 206 25.24 -3.19 6.31
CA LYS A 206 24.60 -4.03 7.32
C LYS A 206 25.11 -3.70 8.72
N THR A 207 26.42 -3.59 8.89
CA THR A 207 27.03 -3.24 10.18
C THR A 207 26.57 -1.86 10.66
N LEU A 208 26.58 -0.84 9.79
CA LEU A 208 26.18 0.52 10.15
C LEU A 208 24.68 0.68 10.42
N ALA A 209 23.83 -0.04 9.68
CA ALA A 209 22.40 -0.06 9.95
C ALA A 209 22.05 -0.81 11.26
N GLY A 210 23.04 -1.30 12.00
CA GLY A 210 22.86 -2.05 13.24
C GLY A 210 22.29 -3.45 12.99
N ILE A 211 22.45 -3.99 11.78
CA ILE A 211 22.03 -5.34 11.39
C ILE A 211 23.07 -6.36 11.84
N ASN A 212 23.52 -6.22 13.09
CA ASN A 212 24.33 -7.22 13.74
C ASN A 212 23.35 -8.27 14.28
N GLU A 213 23.69 -9.54 14.17
CA GLU A 213 22.92 -10.63 14.79
C GLU A 213 21.49 -10.88 14.25
N TRP A 214 21.12 -10.36 13.07
CA TRP A 214 19.83 -10.68 12.43
C TRP A 214 19.58 -12.20 12.31
N LYS A 215 20.65 -12.98 12.15
CA LYS A 215 20.59 -14.45 12.18
C LYS A 215 20.19 -15.00 13.54
N LYS A 216 20.60 -14.38 14.65
CA LYS A 216 20.20 -14.76 16.02
C LYS A 216 18.72 -14.44 16.26
N GLU A 217 18.26 -13.26 15.85
CA GLU A 217 16.84 -12.88 15.92
C GLU A 217 15.93 -13.89 15.21
N ILE A 218 16.35 -14.36 14.04
CA ILE A 218 15.61 -15.39 13.30
C ILE A 218 15.73 -16.78 13.95
N ARG A 219 16.86 -17.10 14.60
CA ARG A 219 17.02 -18.37 15.36
C ARG A 219 16.09 -18.44 16.57
N LEU A 220 15.69 -17.32 17.16
CA LEU A 220 14.76 -17.29 18.30
C LEU A 220 13.34 -17.75 17.94
N ILE A 221 13.00 -17.86 16.64
CA ILE A 221 11.74 -18.45 16.16
C ILE A 221 11.69 -19.97 16.42
N THR A 222 12.71 -20.57 17.03
CA THR A 222 12.75 -22.01 17.33
C THR A 222 11.77 -22.37 18.46
N PRO A 223 10.82 -23.28 18.23
CA PRO A 223 9.75 -23.56 19.19
C PRO A 223 10.15 -24.60 20.24
N SER A 224 9.82 -24.33 21.51
CA SER A 224 9.99 -25.24 22.65
C SER A 224 8.67 -25.88 23.15
N GLU A 225 7.55 -25.68 22.45
CA GLU A 225 6.21 -26.04 22.94
C GLU A 225 5.34 -26.84 21.95
N THR A 226 4.15 -27.27 22.41
CA THR A 226 3.17 -28.10 21.70
C THR A 226 2.63 -27.46 20.40
N PRO A 227 2.12 -28.26 19.43
CA PRO A 227 1.85 -27.80 18.05
C PRO A 227 0.91 -26.59 17.87
N ASP A 228 -0.10 -26.42 18.73
CA ASP A 228 -1.08 -25.34 18.59
C ASP A 228 -0.63 -24.02 19.23
N LYS A 229 -0.12 -24.08 20.47
CA LYS A 229 0.53 -22.92 21.11
C LYS A 229 1.75 -22.45 20.33
N ARG A 230 2.44 -23.37 19.67
CA ARG A 230 3.56 -23.11 18.76
C ARG A 230 3.20 -22.19 17.61
N ILE A 231 1.99 -22.24 17.04
CA ILE A 231 1.65 -21.49 15.82
C ILE A 231 1.36 -20.02 16.11
N GLU A 232 0.63 -19.72 17.18
CA GLU A 232 0.36 -18.33 17.61
C GLU A 232 1.62 -17.65 18.13
N LEU A 233 2.45 -18.38 18.89
CA LEU A 233 3.74 -17.90 19.35
C LEU A 233 4.70 -17.65 18.17
N VAL A 234 4.74 -18.55 17.19
CA VAL A 234 5.52 -18.35 15.96
C VAL A 234 4.99 -17.13 15.19
N LEU A 235 3.67 -16.89 15.15
CA LEU A 235 3.08 -15.72 14.51
C LEU A 235 3.53 -14.38 15.12
N SER A 236 3.60 -14.30 16.45
CA SER A 236 4.03 -13.10 17.16
C SER A 236 5.51 -12.84 16.91
N TYR A 237 6.35 -13.87 17.05
CA TYR A 237 7.79 -13.74 16.76
C TYR A 237 8.06 -13.38 15.30
N LEU A 238 7.37 -13.99 14.33
CA LEU A 238 7.50 -13.62 12.92
C LEU A 238 7.08 -12.17 12.69
N LYS A 239 6.07 -11.66 13.41
CA LYS A 239 5.66 -10.25 13.29
C LYS A 239 6.77 -9.31 13.75
N GLU A 240 7.30 -9.54 14.95
CA GLU A 240 8.39 -8.72 15.51
C GLU A 240 9.64 -8.76 14.62
N VAL A 241 10.03 -9.95 14.16
CA VAL A 241 11.16 -10.13 13.25
C VAL A 241 10.92 -9.42 11.92
N SER A 242 9.71 -9.50 11.36
CA SER A 242 9.35 -8.77 10.14
C SER A 242 9.48 -7.26 10.32
N GLU A 243 8.99 -6.70 11.42
CA GLU A 243 9.07 -5.26 11.72
C GLU A 243 10.52 -4.78 11.88
N LYS A 244 11.36 -5.56 12.59
CA LYS A 244 12.80 -5.28 12.70
C LYS A 244 13.48 -5.32 11.33
N LEU A 245 13.24 -6.36 10.53
CA LEU A 245 13.81 -6.51 9.18
C LEU A 245 13.39 -5.38 8.25
N GLN A 246 12.12 -4.93 8.32
CA GLN A 246 11.64 -3.79 7.55
C GLN A 246 12.35 -2.49 7.95
N THR A 247 12.50 -2.25 9.26
CA THR A 247 13.22 -1.07 9.77
C THR A 247 14.67 -1.05 9.27
N TRP A 248 15.34 -2.20 9.31
CA TRP A 248 16.69 -2.34 8.79
C TRP A 248 16.80 -2.15 7.28
N LYS A 249 15.86 -2.72 6.51
CA LYS A 249 15.78 -2.49 5.07
C LYS A 249 15.61 -1.00 4.76
N GLN A 250 14.71 -0.32 5.48
CA GLN A 250 14.47 1.10 5.30
C GLN A 250 15.74 1.92 5.51
N LYS A 251 16.49 1.66 6.58
CA LYS A 251 17.80 2.32 6.82
C LYS A 251 18.78 2.12 5.66
N ILE A 252 18.86 0.90 5.12
CA ILE A 252 19.72 0.61 3.96
C ILE A 252 19.27 1.39 2.72
N ASP A 253 17.97 1.41 2.45
CA ASP A 253 17.42 2.06 1.27
C ASP A 253 17.54 3.58 1.36
N ASP A 254 17.36 4.16 2.55
CA ASP A 254 17.60 5.58 2.81
C ASP A 254 19.07 5.94 2.61
N ALA A 255 20.01 5.14 3.14
CA ALA A 255 21.45 5.35 2.92
C ALA A 255 21.81 5.29 1.42
N LYS A 256 21.24 4.34 0.66
CA LYS A 256 21.45 4.25 -0.79
C LYS A 256 20.88 5.46 -1.53
N LYS A 257 19.71 5.95 -1.12
CA LYS A 257 19.06 7.13 -1.70
C LYS A 257 19.85 8.41 -1.42
N MET A 258 20.44 8.51 -0.24
CA MET A 258 21.24 9.67 0.17
C MET A 258 22.66 9.64 -0.38
N TYR A 259 23.21 8.46 -0.69
CA TYR A 259 24.58 8.31 -1.16
C TYR A 259 24.97 9.21 -2.34
N PRO A 260 24.17 9.35 -3.43
CA PRO A 260 24.50 10.28 -4.52
C PRO A 260 24.65 11.74 -4.05
N LEU A 261 23.81 12.17 -3.11
CA LEU A 261 23.88 13.52 -2.56
C LEU A 261 25.13 13.69 -1.69
N TRP A 262 25.44 12.71 -0.84
CA TRP A 262 26.65 12.73 -0.02
C TRP A 262 27.92 12.69 -0.86
N LYS A 263 27.96 11.83 -1.89
CA LYS A 263 29.04 11.78 -2.88
C LYS A 263 29.32 13.16 -3.46
N ASN A 264 28.28 13.83 -3.94
CA ASN A 264 28.41 15.16 -4.53
C ASN A 264 28.95 16.18 -3.52
N ARG A 265 28.45 16.16 -2.28
CA ARG A 265 28.93 17.10 -1.25
C ARG A 265 30.39 16.83 -0.87
N VAL A 266 30.80 15.58 -0.71
CA VAL A 266 32.21 15.23 -0.45
C VAL A 266 33.11 15.65 -1.60
N VAL A 267 32.69 15.41 -2.85
CA VAL A 267 33.46 15.84 -4.03
C VAL A 267 33.65 17.36 -4.06
N LYS A 268 32.68 18.14 -3.56
CA LYS A 268 32.82 19.60 -3.41
C LYS A 268 33.81 19.98 -2.30
N GLU A 269 33.76 19.29 -1.16
CA GLU A 269 34.64 19.56 0.00
C GLU A 269 36.10 19.14 -0.25
N LEU A 270 36.35 18.06 -0.98
CA LEU A 270 37.71 17.54 -1.21
C LEU A 270 38.39 18.20 -2.41
N SER A 271 39.71 18.42 -2.30
CA SER A 271 40.56 18.83 -3.42
C SER A 271 41.59 17.75 -3.76
N ALA A 272 42.30 17.92 -4.87
CA ALA A 272 43.37 16.99 -5.26
C ALA A 272 44.67 17.22 -4.46
N ASP A 273 44.85 18.43 -3.92
CA ASP A 273 46.11 18.88 -3.35
C ASP A 273 46.05 19.09 -1.83
N THR A 274 44.85 19.19 -1.25
CA THR A 274 44.64 19.41 0.18
C THR A 274 43.91 18.21 0.79
N GLY A 275 44.58 17.54 1.74
CA GLY A 275 44.04 16.40 2.45
C GLY A 275 43.05 16.82 3.52
N VAL A 276 41.92 16.11 3.61
CA VAL A 276 40.88 16.33 4.61
C VAL A 276 40.72 15.08 5.45
N SER A 277 40.74 15.22 6.78
CA SER A 277 40.52 14.07 7.68
C SER A 277 39.04 13.66 7.67
N LEU A 278 38.74 12.43 8.09
CA LEU A 278 37.35 11.94 8.15
C LEU A 278 36.44 12.89 8.93
N GLU A 279 36.96 13.49 10.02
CA GLU A 279 36.15 14.35 10.89
C GLU A 279 35.89 15.74 10.34
N GLN A 280 36.76 16.23 9.46
CA GLN A 280 36.58 17.50 8.77
C GLN A 280 35.53 17.42 7.65
N ILE A 281 35.12 16.22 7.22
CA ILE A 281 34.03 16.02 6.25
C ILE A 281 32.70 16.30 6.95
N SER A 282 32.22 17.53 6.83
CA SER A 282 31.01 18.01 7.53
C SER A 282 29.72 17.61 6.83
N SER A 283 29.80 17.31 5.53
CA SER A 283 28.66 17.10 4.65
C SER A 283 27.86 15.81 4.87
N ILE A 284 28.37 14.90 5.70
CA ILE A 284 27.82 13.57 5.96
C ILE A 284 27.61 13.36 7.46
N PRO A 285 26.48 12.78 7.90
CA PRO A 285 26.29 12.42 9.30
C PRO A 285 27.37 11.45 9.80
N GLN A 286 27.78 11.61 11.06
CA GLN A 286 28.93 10.90 11.66
C GLN A 286 28.91 9.39 11.42
N GLU A 287 27.75 8.77 11.64
CA GLU A 287 27.53 7.33 11.51
C GLU A 287 27.73 6.78 10.08
N TRP A 288 27.69 7.64 9.04
CA TRP A 288 27.81 7.23 7.63
C TRP A 288 29.14 7.60 6.99
N LYS A 289 29.95 8.45 7.63
CA LYS A 289 31.19 9.02 7.05
C LYS A 289 32.12 7.95 6.51
N GLU A 290 32.47 6.97 7.34
CA GLU A 290 33.37 5.88 6.95
C GLU A 290 32.87 5.13 5.71
N TRP A 291 31.57 4.80 5.68
CA TRP A 291 31.01 4.04 4.58
C TRP A 291 30.99 4.82 3.27
N VAL A 292 30.58 6.09 3.32
CA VAL A 292 30.58 6.94 2.12
C VAL A 292 31.99 7.07 1.57
N VAL A 293 32.99 7.34 2.42
CA VAL A 293 34.37 7.52 1.98
C VAL A 293 34.97 6.21 1.45
N LYS A 294 34.81 5.08 2.15
CA LYS A 294 35.23 3.75 1.67
C LYS A 294 34.61 3.42 0.31
N ARG A 295 33.34 3.76 0.11
CA ARG A 295 32.66 3.56 -1.18
C ARG A 295 33.21 4.48 -2.27
N LEU A 296 33.47 5.75 -1.97
CA LEU A 296 34.12 6.68 -2.90
C LEU A 296 35.53 6.22 -3.28
N MET A 297 36.27 5.60 -2.36
CA MET A 297 37.57 4.97 -2.64
C MET A 297 37.42 3.77 -3.59
N LYS A 298 36.45 2.88 -3.35
CA LYS A 298 36.14 1.74 -4.24
C LYS A 298 35.72 2.20 -5.64
N GLU A 299 34.99 3.30 -5.73
CA GLU A 299 34.60 3.93 -7.00
C GLU A 299 35.76 4.68 -7.70
N GLY A 300 36.94 4.76 -7.06
CA GLY A 300 38.09 5.49 -7.58
C GLY A 300 37.91 7.01 -7.59
N VAL A 301 36.95 7.53 -6.81
CA VAL A 301 36.70 8.97 -6.67
C VAL A 301 37.70 9.59 -5.72
N VAL A 302 37.94 8.93 -4.59
CA VAL A 302 38.80 9.39 -3.50
C VAL A 302 40.01 8.47 -3.34
N GLU A 303 41.11 9.00 -2.82
CA GLU A 303 42.25 8.23 -2.32
C GLU A 303 42.58 8.63 -0.88
N GLU A 304 43.09 7.68 -0.11
CA GLU A 304 43.55 7.90 1.26
C GLU A 304 45.07 7.87 1.28
N ARG A 305 45.68 8.88 1.92
CA ARG A 305 47.13 8.97 2.16
C ARG A 305 47.35 9.46 3.58
N GLU A 306 48.08 8.69 4.39
CA GLU A 306 48.46 9.06 5.76
C GLU A 306 47.26 9.46 6.66
N GLY A 307 46.08 8.85 6.45
CA GLY A 307 44.86 9.15 7.21
C GLY A 307 44.06 10.37 6.72
N PHE A 308 44.46 10.98 5.61
CA PHE A 308 43.75 12.07 4.95
C PHE A 308 43.18 11.64 3.59
N PHE A 309 42.04 12.21 3.22
CA PHE A 309 41.32 11.92 1.99
C PHE A 309 41.53 13.02 0.95
N PHE A 310 41.78 12.61 -0.28
CA PHE A 310 42.02 13.48 -1.43
C PHE A 310 41.12 13.08 -2.59
N LEU A 311 40.69 14.06 -3.39
CA LEU A 311 40.01 13.77 -4.65
C LEU A 311 41.03 13.27 -5.67
N ARG A 312 40.80 12.11 -6.29
CA ARG A 312 41.71 11.62 -7.34
C ARG A 312 41.72 12.60 -8.52
N LYS A 313 42.90 12.82 -9.12
CA LYS A 313 43.05 13.71 -10.30
C LYS A 313 42.07 13.43 -11.44
N LYS A 314 41.77 12.16 -11.72
CA LYS A 314 40.79 11.76 -12.76
C LYS A 314 39.35 12.13 -12.39
N SER A 315 39.07 12.32 -11.11
CA SER A 315 37.76 12.69 -10.56
C SER A 315 37.59 14.19 -10.41
N SER A 316 38.64 14.98 -10.67
CA SER A 316 38.56 16.44 -10.76
C SER A 316 37.64 16.91 -11.89
N GLU A 317 37.46 16.11 -12.93
CA GLU A 317 36.47 16.39 -14.00
C GLU A 317 35.04 16.29 -13.49
N LEU A 318 34.74 15.36 -12.57
CA LEU A 318 33.43 15.26 -11.92
C LEU A 318 33.15 16.53 -11.11
N LYS A 319 34.15 17.02 -10.36
CA LYS A 319 34.03 18.27 -9.58
C LYS A 319 33.78 19.46 -10.50
N ARG A 320 34.53 19.59 -11.60
CA ARG A 320 34.35 20.64 -12.61
C ARG A 320 32.96 20.60 -13.26
N ASN A 321 32.48 19.42 -13.66
CA ASN A 321 31.14 19.31 -14.25
C ASN A 321 30.04 19.71 -13.26
N MET A 322 30.19 19.36 -11.98
CA MET A 322 29.26 19.80 -10.94
C MET A 322 29.29 21.32 -10.70
N MET A 323 30.47 21.94 -10.75
CA MET A 323 30.62 23.40 -10.68
C MET A 323 29.92 24.08 -11.87
N ARG A 324 30.15 23.57 -13.08
CA ARG A 324 29.50 24.08 -14.30
C ARG A 324 27.99 23.96 -14.22
N GLU A 325 27.46 22.81 -13.81
CA GLU A 325 26.02 22.60 -13.64
C GLU A 325 25.41 23.57 -12.62
N GLU A 326 26.08 23.83 -11.49
CA GLU A 326 25.60 24.77 -10.48
C GLU A 326 25.50 26.20 -11.05
N LEU A 327 26.49 26.64 -11.81
CA LEU A 327 26.46 27.97 -12.45
C LEU A 327 25.42 28.04 -13.56
N ARG A 328 25.24 26.97 -14.35
CA ARG A 328 24.17 26.86 -15.36
C ARG A 328 22.78 26.95 -14.71
N ASP A 329 22.59 26.32 -13.56
CA ASP A 329 21.34 26.42 -12.80
C ASP A 329 21.09 27.84 -12.29
N MET A 330 22.13 28.54 -11.82
CA MET A 330 22.02 29.92 -11.37
C MET A 330 21.67 30.86 -12.53
N THR A 331 22.35 30.74 -13.67
CA THR A 331 22.08 31.54 -14.88
C THR A 331 20.69 31.26 -15.44
N LEU A 332 20.24 30.00 -15.46
CA LEU A 332 18.88 29.64 -15.86
C LEU A 332 17.80 30.31 -15.00
N ARG A 333 18.02 30.42 -13.68
CA ARG A 333 17.09 31.14 -12.78
C ARG A 333 17.04 32.63 -13.12
N ILE A 334 18.17 33.25 -13.43
CA ILE A 334 18.23 34.65 -13.87
C ILE A 334 17.49 34.82 -15.21
N ARG A 335 17.75 33.94 -16.18
CA ARG A 335 17.08 33.94 -17.49
C ARG A 335 15.56 33.87 -17.35
N LYS A 336 15.04 32.95 -16.53
CA LYS A 336 13.60 32.85 -16.24
C LYS A 336 13.03 34.14 -15.67
N LYS A 337 13.73 34.77 -14.71
CA LYS A 337 13.31 36.08 -14.16
C LYS A 337 13.29 37.17 -15.24
N ILE A 338 14.29 37.21 -16.13
CA ILE A 338 14.32 38.16 -17.25
C ILE A 338 13.12 37.96 -18.18
N GLU A 339 12.82 36.72 -18.55
CA GLU A 339 11.67 36.38 -19.39
C GLU A 339 10.33 36.82 -18.76
N GLU A 340 10.18 36.65 -17.44
CA GLU A 340 9.00 37.12 -16.70
C GLU A 340 8.85 38.65 -16.79
N ILE A 341 9.94 39.39 -16.62
CA ILE A 341 9.93 40.86 -16.70
C ILE A 341 9.63 41.32 -18.13
N HIS A 342 10.19 40.66 -19.14
CA HIS A 342 9.96 40.97 -20.55
C HIS A 342 8.47 40.87 -20.96
N ARG A 343 7.66 40.09 -20.23
CA ARG A 343 6.22 39.94 -20.45
C ARG A 343 5.37 41.02 -19.79
N LEU A 344 5.95 41.93 -19.01
CA LEU A 344 5.19 42.98 -18.33
C LEU A 344 4.67 44.02 -19.36
N PRO A 345 3.36 44.33 -19.37
CA PRO A 345 2.78 45.29 -20.32
C PRO A 345 3.28 46.73 -20.10
N SER A 346 3.76 47.03 -18.89
CA SER A 346 4.19 48.36 -18.45
C SER A 346 5.64 48.69 -18.79
N LEU A 347 6.37 47.78 -19.44
CA LEU A 347 7.80 47.90 -19.68
C LEU A 347 8.12 48.94 -20.76
N LYS A 348 8.81 50.03 -20.39
CA LYS A 348 9.20 51.11 -21.29
C LYS A 348 10.40 50.72 -22.15
N GLU A 349 10.57 51.41 -23.28
CA GLU A 349 11.68 51.17 -24.21
C GLU A 349 13.07 51.32 -23.55
N LYS A 350 13.21 52.27 -22.61
CA LYS A 350 14.44 52.44 -21.83
C LYS A 350 14.74 51.23 -20.93
N GLU A 351 13.71 50.64 -20.34
CA GLU A 351 13.82 49.47 -19.46
C GLU A 351 14.15 48.21 -20.28
N LYS A 352 13.59 48.07 -21.48
CA LYS A 352 13.96 46.99 -22.42
C LYS A 352 15.45 47.00 -22.76
N LYS A 353 16.02 48.18 -23.08
CA LYS A 353 17.47 48.31 -23.34
C LYS A 353 18.35 47.93 -22.15
N VAL A 354 17.88 48.18 -20.92
CA VAL A 354 18.60 47.74 -19.72
C VAL A 354 18.57 46.21 -19.59
N LEU A 355 17.43 45.57 -19.84
CA LEU A 355 17.31 44.11 -19.86
C LEU A 355 18.17 43.48 -20.95
N GLU A 356 18.23 44.04 -22.16
CA GLU A 356 19.12 43.58 -23.23
C GLU A 356 20.59 43.61 -22.78
N GLY A 357 21.01 44.67 -22.08
CA GLY A 357 22.36 44.73 -21.49
C GLY A 357 22.62 43.67 -20.43
N ILE A 358 21.60 43.27 -19.65
CA ILE A 358 21.67 42.18 -18.68
C ILE A 358 21.75 40.82 -19.40
N ILE A 359 20.99 40.63 -20.49
CA ILE A 359 21.01 39.41 -21.31
C ILE A 359 22.40 39.19 -21.91
N ILE A 360 22.98 40.21 -22.54
CA ILE A 360 24.34 40.12 -23.13
C ILE A 360 25.37 39.75 -22.07
N LYS A 361 25.27 40.32 -20.86
CA LYS A 361 26.14 39.95 -19.74
C LYS A 361 25.92 38.50 -19.28
N LEU A 362 24.68 38.03 -19.27
CA LEU A 362 24.35 36.65 -18.93
C LEU A 362 24.90 35.66 -19.97
N GLU A 363 24.77 35.96 -21.26
CA GLU A 363 25.33 35.15 -22.36
C GLU A 363 26.87 35.06 -22.26
N ASN A 364 27.56 36.18 -22.02
CA ASN A 364 29.00 36.17 -21.78
C ASN A 364 29.40 35.32 -20.55
N ILE A 365 28.58 35.32 -19.50
CA ILE A 365 28.79 34.47 -18.33
C ILE A 365 28.59 32.99 -18.70
N GLU A 366 27.55 32.67 -19.46
CA GLU A 366 27.27 31.30 -19.92
C GLU A 366 28.43 30.74 -20.76
N ASP A 367 29.02 31.55 -21.64
CA ASP A 367 30.22 31.17 -22.40
C ASP A 367 31.43 30.91 -21.49
N LYS A 368 31.62 31.72 -20.44
CA LYS A 368 32.69 31.52 -19.45
C LYS A 368 32.52 30.23 -18.64
N ILE A 369 31.28 29.79 -18.38
CA ILE A 369 31.02 28.56 -17.62
C ILE A 369 31.63 27.34 -18.32
N GLU A 370 31.59 27.29 -19.66
CA GLU A 370 32.17 26.19 -20.43
C GLU A 370 33.70 26.09 -20.30
N LEU A 371 34.36 27.21 -19.93
CA LEU A 371 35.81 27.34 -19.87
C LEU A 371 36.39 27.15 -18.46
N ILE A 372 35.59 26.76 -17.47
CA ILE A 372 36.08 26.57 -16.09
C ILE A 372 37.13 25.46 -16.02
N GLU A 373 38.31 25.80 -15.51
CA GLU A 373 39.42 24.86 -15.29
C GLU A 373 39.69 24.60 -13.80
N ASP A 374 39.41 25.57 -12.92
CA ASP A 374 39.69 25.47 -11.49
C ASP A 374 38.62 26.12 -10.56
N GLU A 375 38.88 26.09 -9.25
CA GLU A 375 38.01 26.66 -8.22
C GLU A 375 37.96 28.19 -8.24
N ASN A 376 39.04 28.84 -8.70
CA ASN A 376 39.12 30.29 -8.76
C ASN A 376 38.25 30.82 -9.90
N ASP A 377 38.28 30.17 -11.07
CA ASP A 377 37.34 30.45 -12.17
C ASP A 377 35.89 30.33 -11.70
N TYR A 378 35.58 29.25 -10.98
CA TYR A 378 34.25 29.00 -10.43
C TYR A 378 33.79 30.12 -9.50
N GLU A 379 34.59 30.50 -8.49
CA GLU A 379 34.19 31.55 -7.54
C GLU A 379 34.10 32.93 -8.21
N ASN A 380 34.98 33.24 -9.17
CA ASN A 380 34.89 34.48 -9.94
C ASN A 380 33.59 34.58 -10.75
N ILE A 381 33.25 33.52 -11.49
CA ILE A 381 32.01 33.48 -12.29
C ILE A 381 30.78 33.52 -11.38
N LYS A 382 30.81 32.81 -10.25
CA LYS A 382 29.73 32.83 -9.26
C LYS A 382 29.51 34.22 -8.68
N GLU A 383 30.58 34.96 -8.42
CA GLU A 383 30.50 36.37 -7.98
C GLU A 383 29.91 37.26 -9.09
N GLU A 384 30.32 37.07 -10.35
CA GLU A 384 29.75 37.79 -11.50
C GLU A 384 28.23 37.51 -11.63
N ILE A 385 27.80 36.25 -11.51
CA ILE A 385 26.38 35.88 -11.49
C ILE A 385 25.66 36.54 -10.30
N GLY A 386 26.28 36.57 -9.13
CA GLY A 386 25.75 37.22 -7.94
C GLY A 386 25.53 38.72 -8.14
N LYS A 387 26.51 39.41 -8.73
CA LYS A 387 26.41 40.84 -9.10
C LYS A 387 25.29 41.06 -10.11
N LEU A 388 25.20 40.22 -11.15
CA LEU A 388 24.16 40.33 -12.17
C LEU A 388 22.77 40.10 -11.59
N LYS A 389 22.63 39.13 -10.67
CA LYS A 389 21.40 38.90 -9.91
C LYS A 389 21.01 40.12 -9.07
N GLY A 390 21.97 40.74 -8.38
CA GLY A 390 21.73 41.97 -7.60
C GLY A 390 21.26 43.14 -8.48
N VAL A 391 21.89 43.33 -9.64
CA VAL A 391 21.45 44.33 -10.63
C VAL A 391 20.02 44.06 -11.10
N LEU A 392 19.69 42.81 -11.41
CA LEU A 392 18.34 42.42 -11.82
C LEU A 392 17.30 42.66 -10.72
N GLU A 393 17.65 42.41 -9.45
CA GLU A 393 16.77 42.64 -8.31
C GLU A 393 16.48 44.13 -8.09
N VAL A 394 17.50 44.99 -8.16
CA VAL A 394 17.31 46.45 -8.12
C VAL A 394 16.41 46.92 -9.26
N PHE A 395 16.66 46.42 -10.47
CA PHE A 395 15.86 46.75 -11.65
C PHE A 395 14.39 46.34 -11.50
N ILE A 396 14.11 45.17 -10.91
CA ILE A 396 12.74 44.72 -10.62
C ILE A 396 12.05 45.68 -9.65
N VAL A 397 12.73 46.14 -8.59
CA VAL A 397 12.17 47.09 -7.61
C VAL A 397 11.84 48.42 -8.26
N GLU A 398 12.70 48.92 -9.14
CA GLU A 398 12.48 50.18 -9.88
C GLU A 398 11.26 50.10 -10.81
N ILE A 399 11.08 49.00 -11.55
CA ILE A 399 9.93 48.82 -12.43
C ILE A 399 8.62 48.68 -11.63
N LYS A 400 8.66 48.01 -10.48
CA LYS A 400 7.48 47.79 -9.64
C LYS A 400 7.08 49.01 -8.79
N GLY A 401 7.81 50.12 -8.89
CA GLY A 401 7.42 51.38 -8.23
C GLY A 401 7.86 51.51 -6.77
N GLY A 402 8.96 50.87 -6.37
CA GLY A 402 9.69 51.21 -5.14
C GLY A 402 8.89 51.17 -3.84
N VAL A 403 8.58 49.97 -3.34
CA VAL A 403 8.55 49.70 -1.90
C VAL A 403 9.21 48.33 -1.69
N PRO A 404 10.30 48.23 -0.93
CA PRO A 404 10.81 46.93 -0.47
C PRO A 404 9.90 46.40 0.65
N ASP A 405 9.50 45.13 0.56
CA ASP A 405 9.01 44.37 1.72
C ASP A 405 10.20 43.85 2.54
#